data_AF-S6ESG0-F1
#
_entry.id   AF-S6ESG0-F1
#
_cell.length_a   1.000
_cell.length_b   1.000
_cell.length_c   1.000
_cell.angle_alpha   90.00
_cell.angle_beta   90.00
_cell.angle_gamma   90.00
#
_symmetry.space_group_name_H-M   'P 1'
#
loop_
_entity.id
_entity.type
_entity.pdbx_description
1 polymer ?
#
loop_
_entity_poly.entity_id
_entity_poly.type
_entity_poly.pdbx_seq_one_letter_code
_entity_poly.pdbx_strand_id
1 'polypeptide(L)' 'MQIPSTSERGFKMKVSKRKIYNIAKNYIVQLPERGDLKAHNSDSEDFLDIAVWCLEEALIAAYEQGRKEGQNERKD' A
#
# COMPACT_ATOMS: atom_id res chain seq x y z
N MET A 1 14.06 -33.34 -24.52
CA MET A 1 14.12 -33.08 -23.07
C MET A 1 13.88 -31.59 -22.88
N GLN A 2 12.65 -31.18 -22.53
CA GLN A 2 12.30 -29.76 -22.39
C GLN A 2 12.78 -29.29 -21.02
N ILE A 3 13.65 -28.30 -20.99
CA ILE A 3 14.08 -27.62 -19.74
C ILE A 3 12.94 -26.68 -19.35
N PRO A 4 12.30 -26.80 -18.18
CA PRO A 4 11.29 -25.84 -17.78
C PRO A 4 11.94 -24.48 -17.49
N SER A 5 11.48 -23.44 -18.23
CA SER A 5 11.84 -22.04 -17.99
C SER A 5 11.35 -21.60 -16.62
N THR A 6 12.27 -21.20 -15.75
CA THR A 6 12.02 -20.84 -14.34
C THR A 6 11.40 -19.44 -14.16
N SER A 7 10.63 -18.95 -15.13
CA SER A 7 10.22 -17.54 -15.21
C SER A 7 8.78 -17.23 -14.77
N GLU A 8 7.95 -18.20 -14.38
CA GLU A 8 6.52 -17.93 -14.11
C GLU A 8 6.11 -17.83 -12.63
N ARG A 9 7.06 -17.63 -11.71
CA ARG A 9 6.72 -17.14 -10.36
C ARG A 9 6.83 -15.63 -10.30
N GLY A 10 6.01 -14.95 -11.10
CA GLY A 10 5.69 -13.56 -10.88
C GLY A 10 5.00 -13.46 -9.52
N PHE A 11 5.74 -13.09 -8.48
CA PHE A 11 5.24 -12.86 -7.14
C PHE A 11 4.17 -11.75 -7.23
N LYS A 12 2.90 -12.13 -7.29
CA LYS A 12 1.78 -11.19 -7.35
C LYS A 12 1.43 -10.79 -5.92
N MET A 13 2.22 -9.89 -5.34
CA MET A 13 1.96 -9.30 -4.01
C MET A 13 0.60 -8.60 -4.07
N LYS A 14 -0.49 -9.30 -3.73
CA LYS A 14 -1.81 -8.71 -3.59
C LYS A 14 -1.86 -8.00 -2.25
N VAL A 15 -1.30 -6.80 -2.19
CA VAL A 15 -1.46 -5.97 -1.01
C VAL A 15 -2.95 -5.65 -0.86
N SER A 16 -3.51 -6.01 0.29
CA SER A 16 -4.91 -5.75 0.58
C SER A 16 -5.17 -4.25 0.57
N LYS A 17 -6.08 -3.77 -0.28
CA LYS A 17 -6.48 -2.35 -0.33
C LYS A 17 -6.92 -1.83 1.05
N ARG A 18 -7.50 -2.70 1.87
CA ARG A 18 -7.88 -2.40 3.27
C ARG A 18 -6.66 -2.14 4.16
N LYS A 19 -5.57 -2.89 3.97
CA LYS A 19 -4.32 -2.68 4.73
C LYS A 19 -3.69 -1.34 4.36
N ILE A 20 -3.60 -1.03 3.06
CA ILE A 20 -3.11 0.28 2.59
C ILE A 20 -3.96 1.43 3.15
N TYR A 21 -5.30 1.32 3.08
CA TYR A 21 -6.18 2.31 3.69
C TYR A 21 -5.93 2.48 5.19
N ASN A 22 -5.77 1.38 5.93
CA ASN A 22 -5.52 1.43 7.37
C ASN A 22 -4.16 2.05 7.73
N ILE A 23 -3.15 1.91 6.88
CA ILE A 23 -1.86 2.61 7.06
C ILE A 23 -2.07 4.09 6.77
N ALA A 24 -2.63 4.42 5.61
CA ALA A 24 -2.80 5.80 5.17
C ALA A 24 -3.63 6.62 6.17
N LYS A 25 -4.73 6.08 6.70
CA LYS A 25 -5.60 6.80 7.65
C LYS A 25 -4.93 7.14 9.00
N ASN A 26 -3.83 6.46 9.34
CA ASN A 26 -3.09 6.73 10.58
C ASN A 26 -2.18 7.96 10.44
N TYR A 27 -1.77 8.29 9.21
CA TYR A 27 -0.79 9.35 8.93
C TYR A 27 -1.39 10.53 8.15
N ILE A 28 -2.46 10.31 7.38
CA ILE A 28 -3.17 11.34 6.62
C ILE A 28 -4.45 11.71 7.37
N VAL A 29 -4.41 12.84 8.08
CA VAL A 29 -5.47 13.29 9.02
C VAL A 29 -6.82 13.49 8.34
N GLN A 30 -6.85 13.92 7.08
CA GLN A 30 -8.09 14.18 6.33
C GLN A 30 -8.74 12.88 5.80
N LEU A 31 -8.00 11.77 5.79
CA LEU A 31 -8.44 10.53 5.16
C LEU A 31 -9.60 9.82 5.87
N PRO A 32 -9.70 9.79 7.21
CA PRO A 32 -10.87 9.23 7.90
C PRO A 32 -12.19 9.89 7.51
N GLU A 33 -12.20 11.22 7.32
CA GLU A 33 -13.40 11.95 6.88
C GLU A 33 -13.71 11.67 5.40
N ARG A 34 -12.68 11.57 4.56
CA ARG A 34 -12.82 11.21 3.14
C ARG A 34 -13.34 9.78 2.93
N GLY A 35 -12.89 8.82 3.75
CA GLY A 35 -13.42 7.46 3.83
C GLY A 35 -12.80 6.40 2.91
N ASP A 36 -12.13 6.78 1.82
CA ASP A 36 -11.41 5.83 0.95
C ASP A 36 -10.18 6.46 0.24
N LEU A 37 -9.53 5.68 -0.65
CA LEU A 37 -8.37 6.07 -1.47
C LEU A 37 -8.67 6.08 -2.99
N LYS A 38 -9.93 6.18 -3.39
CA LYS A 38 -10.35 6.20 -4.80
C LYS A 38 -10.52 7.64 -5.26
N ALA A 39 -10.31 7.92 -6.54
CA ALA A 39 -10.63 9.24 -7.09
C ALA A 39 -12.14 9.55 -6.94
N HIS A 40 -12.45 10.75 -6.47
CA HIS A 40 -13.81 11.28 -6.39
C HIS A 40 -14.14 12.23 -7.56
N ASN A 41 -13.13 12.61 -8.34
CA ASN A 41 -13.18 13.62 -9.40
C ASN A 41 -13.58 14.99 -8.86
N SER A 42 -13.02 15.34 -7.71
CA SER A 42 -13.22 16.61 -7.03
C SER A 42 -11.88 17.08 -6.51
N ASP A 43 -11.40 18.24 -6.98
CA ASP A 43 -10.07 18.72 -6.62
C ASP A 43 -9.90 18.83 -5.10
N SER A 44 -10.92 19.32 -4.40
CA SER A 44 -10.89 19.46 -2.94
C SER A 44 -10.87 18.12 -2.19
N GLU A 45 -11.36 17.04 -2.81
CA GLU A 45 -11.37 15.71 -2.18
C GLU A 45 -10.18 14.85 -2.65
N ASP A 46 -9.61 15.12 -3.83
CA ASP A 46 -8.54 14.33 -4.44
C ASP A 46 -7.14 14.91 -4.18
N PHE A 47 -7.02 16.21 -3.91
CA PHE A 47 -5.77 16.87 -3.55
C PHE A 47 -5.75 17.27 -2.07
N LEU A 48 -5.34 16.31 -1.22
CA LEU A 48 -5.24 16.53 0.22
C LEU A 48 -3.98 17.35 0.56
N ASP A 49 -4.15 18.38 1.37
CA ASP A 49 -3.04 19.09 2.01
C ASP A 49 -2.41 18.22 3.11
N ILE A 50 -1.27 17.61 2.80
CA ILE A 50 -0.53 16.74 3.70
C ILE A 50 0.88 17.28 3.94
N ALA A 51 1.33 17.21 5.18
CA ALA A 51 2.72 17.51 5.48
C ALA A 51 3.63 16.42 4.89
N VAL A 52 4.78 16.84 4.35
CA VAL A 52 5.72 15.93 3.67
C VAL A 52 6.22 14.82 4.60
N TRP A 53 6.43 15.11 5.90
CA TRP A 53 6.83 14.09 6.88
C TRP A 53 5.71 13.07 7.17
N CYS A 54 4.43 13.45 7.10
CA CYS A 54 3.33 12.49 7.24
C CYS A 54 3.27 11.54 6.03
N LEU A 55 3.57 12.05 4.83
CA LEU A 55 3.68 11.23 3.63
C LEU A 55 4.85 10.24 3.74
N GLU A 56 6.01 10.69 4.23
CA GLU A 56 7.18 9.85 4.49
C GLU A 56 6.84 8.68 5.43
N GLU A 57 6.24 8.96 6.59
CA GLU A 57 5.84 7.94 7.56
C GLU A 57 4.85 6.92 6.97
N ALA A 58 3.87 7.37 6.17
CA ALA A 58 2.93 6.48 5.50
C ALA A 58 3.63 5.53 4.52
N LEU A 59 4.61 6.02 3.77
CA LEU A 59 5.39 5.23 2.80
C LEU A 59 6.29 4.21 3.51
N ILE A 60 6.97 4.63 4.59
CA ILE A 60 7.80 3.73 5.40
C ILE A 60 6.95 2.61 6.00
N ALA A 61 5.80 2.96 6.60
CA ALA A 61 4.89 1.97 7.18
C ALA A 61 4.37 0.97 6.13
N ALA A 62 4.03 1.44 4.93
CA ALA A 62 3.63 0.56 3.82
C ALA A 62 4.74 -0.39 3.38
N TYR A 63 5.97 0.12 3.26
CA TYR A 63 7.15 -0.70 2.93
C TYR A 63 7.40 -1.77 3.98
N GLU A 64 7.42 -1.41 5.27
CA GLU A 64 7.66 -2.35 6.35
C GLU A 64 6.59 -3.45 6.41
N GLN A 65 5.32 -3.08 6.21
CA GLN A 65 4.22 -4.04 6.17
C GLN A 65 4.42 -5.04 5.03
N GLY A 66 4.71 -4.57 3.82
CA GLY A 66 4.98 -5.45 2.67
C GLY A 66 6.21 -6.33 2.89
N ARG A 67 7.27 -5.81 3.51
CA ARG A 67 8.48 -6.57 3.84
C ARG A 67 8.19 -7.69 4.84
N LYS A 68 7.38 -7.43 5.88
CA LYS A 68 6.98 -8.43 6.88
C LYS A 68 6.13 -9.53 6.23
N GLU A 69 5.19 -9.18 5.37
CA GLU A 69 4.34 -10.14 4.64
C GLU A 69 5.17 -11.04 3.73
N GLY A 70 6.04 -10.46 2.90
CA GLY A 70 6.93 -11.24 2.03
C GLY A 70 7.98 -12.09 2.76
N GLN A 71 8.28 -11.81 4.03
CA GLN A 71 9.12 -12.68 4.88
C GLN A 71 8.34 -13.83 5.50
N ASN A 72 7.07 -13.61 5.87
CA ASN A 72 6.22 -14.66 6.41
C ASN A 72 5.88 -15.71 5.35
N GLU A 73 5.61 -15.31 4.11
CA GLU A 73 5.34 -16.24 2.99
C GLU A 73 6.52 -17.16 2.62
N ARG A 74 7.74 -16.88 3.12
CA ARG A 74 8.92 -17.75 2.91
C ARG A 74 9.12 -18.78 4.02
N LYS A 75 8.38 -18.66 5.12
CA LYS A 75 8.51 -19.55 6.29
C LYS A 75 7.41 -20.62 6.34
N ASP A 76 6.41 -20.50 5.48
CA ASP A 76 5.36 -21.50 5.22
C ASP A 76 5.73 -22.33 3.97
#